data_AF-A0AAD4WMQ4-F1
#
_entry.id   AF-A0AAD4WMQ4-F1
#
_cell.length_a   1.000
_cell.length_b   1.000
_cell.length_c   1.000
_cell.angle_alpha   90.00
_cell.angle_beta   90.00
_cell.angle_gamma   90.00
#
_symmetry.space_group_name_H-M   'P 1'
#
loop_
_entity.id
_entity.type
_entity.pdbx_description
1 polymer ?
#
loop_
_entity_poly.entity_id
_entity_poly.type
_entity_poly.pdbx_seq_one_letter_code
_entity_poly.pdbx_strand_id
1 'polypeptide(L)'
;MSVDNSFGKLPDHLLIEIFIRVPVLEWAQISCFKKQWANLFRGECLWQAALATPYPLANQAKRWPGPIPRGLSKSEESPFPS
;
A
#
# COMPACT_ATOMS: atom_id res chain seq x y z
N MET A 1 31.07 8.51 17.72
CA MET A 1 30.74 8.72 16.29
C MET A 1 29.32 9.25 16.22
N SER A 2 29.13 10.52 15.85
CA SER A 2 27.79 11.05 15.59
C SER A 2 27.32 10.38 14.30
N VAL A 3 26.45 9.37 14.41
CA VAL A 3 25.75 8.85 13.24
C VAL A 3 24.80 9.96 12.85
N ASP A 4 25.29 10.86 12.00
CA ASP A 4 24.56 12.03 11.59
C ASP A 4 23.19 11.60 11.11
N ASN A 5 22.20 12.38 11.50
CA ASN A 5 20.77 12.18 11.28
C ASN A 5 20.40 12.27 9.78
N SER A 6 21.10 11.56 8.91
CA SER A 6 20.98 11.59 7.44
C SER A 6 19.56 11.26 7.02
N PHE A 7 19.00 10.18 7.56
CA PHE A 7 17.60 9.81 7.33
C PHE A 7 16.57 10.77 7.94
N GLY A 8 16.95 11.63 8.89
CA GLY A 8 16.07 12.68 9.41
C GLY A 8 15.98 13.91 8.51
N LYS A 9 16.91 14.06 7.56
CA LYS A 9 16.95 15.17 6.59
C LYS A 9 16.40 14.76 5.22
N LEU A 10 16.13 13.47 5.01
CA LEU A 10 15.59 12.99 3.74
C LEU A 10 14.14 13.47 3.55
N PRO A 11 13.76 13.86 2.31
CA PRO A 11 12.37 14.04 1.93
C PRO A 11 11.53 12.77 2.14
N ASP A 12 10.26 12.97 2.47
CA ASP A 12 9.31 11.88 2.77
C ASP A 12 9.17 10.86 1.64
N HIS A 13 9.18 11.29 0.38
CA HIS A 13 9.08 10.37 -0.76
C HIS A 13 10.27 9.40 -0.85
N LEU A 14 11.49 9.84 -0.53
CA LEU A 14 12.66 8.97 -0.51
C LEU A 14 12.61 8.01 0.69
N LEU A 15 12.13 8.48 1.85
CA LEU A 15 11.92 7.60 3.01
C LEU A 15 10.91 6.50 2.71
N ILE A 16 9.80 6.84 2.04
CA ILE A 16 8.80 5.86 1.59
C ILE A 16 9.47 4.85 0.65
N GLU A 17 10.25 5.28 -0.33
CA GLU A 17 10.93 4.38 -1.27
C GLU A 17 11.93 3.43 -0.60
N ILE A 18 12.60 3.90 0.46
CA ILE A 18 13.45 3.05 1.30
C ILE A 18 12.59 2.05 2.06
N PHE A 19 11.53 2.48 2.73
CA PHE A 19 10.68 1.61 3.54
C PHE A 19 9.98 0.53 2.71
N ILE A 20 9.48 0.84 1.51
CA ILE A 20 8.84 -0.16 0.62
C ILE A 20 9.79 -1.27 0.17
N ARG A 21 11.11 -1.04 0.22
CA ARG A 21 12.13 -2.05 -0.08
C ARG A 21 12.47 -2.95 1.10
N VAL A 22 12.07 -2.57 2.32
CA VAL A 22 12.28 -3.36 3.53
C VAL A 22 11.12 -4.34 3.71
N PRO A 23 11.34 -5.56 4.23
CA PRO A 23 10.25 -6.49 4.54
C PRO A 23 9.19 -5.89 5.47
N VAL A 24 7.91 -6.09 5.14
CA VAL A 24 6.76 -5.56 5.90
C VAL A 24 6.78 -5.95 7.38
N LEU A 25 7.38 -7.10 7.72
CA LEU A 25 7.54 -7.58 9.10
C LEU A 25 8.33 -6.59 9.98
N GLU A 26 9.25 -5.82 9.40
CA GLU A 26 10.10 -4.87 10.11
C GLU A 26 9.46 -3.49 10.24
N TRP A 27 8.38 -3.20 9.50
CA TRP A 27 7.78 -1.87 9.42
C TRP A 27 7.21 -1.41 10.76
N ALA A 28 6.68 -2.33 11.57
CA ALA A 28 6.21 -2.02 12.91
C ALA A 28 7.34 -1.44 13.78
N GLN A 29 8.54 -2.03 13.72
CA GLN A 29 9.70 -1.58 14.48
C GLN A 29 10.23 -0.24 13.95
N ILE A 30 10.30 -0.08 12.63
CA ILE A 30 10.75 1.14 11.97
C ILE A 30 9.82 2.32 12.30
N SER A 31 8.50 2.09 12.31
CA SER A 31 7.51 3.13 12.62
C SER A 31 7.71 3.77 14.00
N CYS A 32 8.21 3.00 14.97
CA CYS A 32 8.46 3.44 16.34
C CYS A 32 9.74 4.27 16.49
N PHE A 33 10.63 4.30 15.50
CA PHE A 33 11.96 4.90 15.64
C PHE A 33 11.91 6.44 15.74
N LYS A 34 10.99 7.07 15.01
CA LYS A 34 10.80 8.53 15.01
C LYS A 34 9.35 8.90 14.75
N LYS A 35 8.91 10.00 15.36
CA LYS A 35 7.58 10.57 15.12
C LYS A 35 7.32 10.89 13.64
N GLN A 36 8.32 11.38 12.91
CA GLN A 36 8.20 11.63 11.46
C GLN A 36 7.88 10.33 10.70
N TRP A 37 8.55 9.23 11.05
CA TRP A 37 8.36 7.95 10.36
C TRP A 37 7.00 7.35 10.70
N ALA A 38 6.58 7.42 11.96
CA ALA A 38 5.23 7.04 12.37
C ALA A 38 4.13 7.77 11.55
N ASN A 39 4.34 9.06 11.27
CA ASN A 39 3.41 9.83 10.44
C ASN A 39 3.37 9.33 8.99
N LEU A 40 4.51 8.88 8.43
CA LEU A 40 4.56 8.27 7.09
C LEU A 40 3.81 6.94 7.03
N PHE A 41 3.98 6.07 8.03
CA PHE A 41 3.25 4.81 8.12
C PHE A 41 1.74 4.99 8.37
N ARG A 42 1.32 6.12 8.93
CA ARG A 42 -0.10 6.48 9.06
C ARG A 42 -0.70 6.98 7.74
N GLY A 43 0.11 7.55 6.85
CA GLY A 43 -0.33 8.10 5.58
C GLY A 43 -0.66 7.02 4.53
N GLU A 44 -1.63 7.30 3.67
CA GLU A 44 -2.05 6.38 2.61
C GLU A 44 -0.98 6.21 1.52
N CYS A 45 -0.17 7.24 1.25
CA CYS A 45 0.84 7.24 0.19
C CYS A 45 1.85 6.09 0.31
N LEU A 46 2.26 5.75 1.54
CA LEU A 46 3.19 4.65 1.79
C LEU A 46 2.56 3.31 1.41
N TRP A 47 1.32 3.08 1.82
CA TRP A 47 0.59 1.84 1.54
C TRP A 47 0.24 1.69 0.05
N GLN A 48 -0.13 2.78 -0.61
CA GLN A 48 -0.37 2.78 -2.06
C GLN A 48 0.92 2.44 -2.83
N ALA A 49 2.06 3.03 -2.46
CA ALA A 49 3.35 2.71 -3.06
C ALA A 49 3.78 1.25 -2.77
N ALA A 50 3.53 0.77 -1.56
CA ALA A 50 3.80 -0.59 -1.13
C ALA A 50 3.02 -1.63 -1.94
N LEU A 51 1.75 -1.33 -2.28
CA LEU A 51 0.89 -2.19 -3.09
C LEU A 51 1.25 -2.09 -4.58
N ALA A 52 1.55 -0.90 -5.08
CA ALA A 52 1.92 -0.68 -6.47
C ALA A 52 3.24 -1.35 -6.86
N THR A 53 4.14 -1.57 -5.91
CA THR A 53 5.45 -2.18 -6.15
C THR A 53 5.36 -3.65 -6.60
N PRO A 54 4.70 -4.56 -5.86
CA PRO A 54 4.45 -5.93 -6.30
C PRO A 54 3.22 -6.07 -7.21
N TYR A 55 2.23 -5.17 -7.12
CA TYR A 55 0.97 -5.26 -7.86
C TYR A 55 0.67 -3.96 -8.63
N PRO A 56 1.41 -3.66 -9.70
CA PRO A 56 1.20 -2.42 -10.47
C PRO A 56 -0.20 -2.31 -11.08
N LEU A 57 -0.87 -3.45 -11.31
CA LEU A 57 -2.26 -3.52 -11.81
C LEU A 57 -3.31 -3.37 -10.71
N ALA A 58 -2.97 -3.47 -9.42
CA ALA A 58 -3.94 -3.33 -8.33
C ALA A 58 -4.56 -1.92 -8.29
N ASN A 59 -3.81 -0.90 -8.71
CA ASN A 59 -4.32 0.46 -8.85
C ASN A 59 -5.13 0.68 -10.14
N GLN A 60 -5.06 -0.25 -11.10
CA GLN A 60 -5.88 -0.23 -12.32
C GLN A 60 -7.19 -1.00 -12.18
N ALA A 61 -7.34 -1.79 -11.11
CA ALA A 61 -8.61 -2.43 -10.81
C ALA A 61 -9.66 -1.34 -10.61
N LYS A 62 -10.65 -1.30 -11.51
CA LYS A 62 -11.78 -0.36 -11.45
C LYS A 62 -12.28 -0.32 -10.01
N ARG A 63 -12.33 0.89 -9.43
CA ARG A 63 -12.90 1.18 -8.11
C ARG A 63 -14.13 0.30 -7.94
N TRP A 64 -14.14 -0.47 -6.86
CA TRP A 64 -15.16 -1.47 -6.57
C TRP A 64 -16.56 -0.95 -6.99
N PRO A 65 -17.25 -1.58 -7.96
CA PRO A 65 -18.38 -0.97 -8.68
C PRO A 65 -19.64 -0.76 -7.83
N GLY A 66 -19.61 -1.12 -6.55
CA GLY A 66 -20.71 -0.95 -5.62
C GLY A 66 -20.81 -2.13 -4.65
N PRO A 67 -21.54 -2.01 -3.54
CA PRO A 67 -21.64 -3.07 -2.53
C PRO A 67 -21.98 -4.43 -3.17
N ILE A 68 -21.29 -5.50 -2.71
CA ILE A 68 -21.53 -6.88 -3.16
C ILE A 68 -23.04 -7.14 -3.04
N PRO A 69 -23.76 -7.38 -4.15
CA PRO A 69 -25.18 -7.66 -4.09
C PRO A 69 -25.36 -8.95 -3.27
N ARG A 70 -26.01 -8.83 -2.11
CA ARG A 70 -26.38 -9.96 -1.24
C ARG A 70 -27.51 -10.78 -1.87
N GLY A 71 -27.21 -11.48 -2.98
CA GLY A 71 -28.22 -12.25 -3.70
C GLY A 71 -27.73 -13.19 -4.81
N LEU A 72 -26.43 -13.46 -4.95
CA LEU A 72 -25.92 -14.38 -5.98
C LEU A 72 -25.79 -15.82 -5.46
N SER A 73 -26.94 -16.45 -5.21
CA SER A 73 -27.09 -17.91 -5.22
C SER A 73 -28.04 -18.30 -6.33
N LYS A 74 -27.68 -18.00 -7.58
CA LYS A 74 -28.36 -18.61 -8.73
C LYS A 74 -27.41 -18.68 -9.92
N SER A 75 -26.97 -19.89 -10.22
CA SER A 75 -26.38 -20.24 -11.50
C SER A 75 -27.39 -19.90 -12.60
N GLU A 76 -27.04 -19.03 -13.53
CA GLU A 76 -27.80 -18.87 -14.77
C GLU A 76 -26.81 -18.88 -15.93
N GLU A 77 -26.58 -20.11 -16.39
CA GLU A 77 -26.34 -20.54 -17.77
C GLU A 77 -26.56 -19.42 -18.80
N SER A 78 -25.48 -19.03 -19.50
CA SER A 78 -25.57 -18.15 -20.66
C SER A 78 -26.16 -18.89 -21.86
N PRO A 79 -27.20 -18.37 -22.54
CA PRO A 79 -27.50 -18.75 -23.90
C PRO A 79 -26.68 -17.89 -24.87
N PHE A 80 -25.88 -18.54 -25.72
CA PHE A 80 -25.24 -17.93 -26.89
C PHE A 80 -26.30 -17.32 -27.83
N PRO A 81 -26.06 -16.15 -28.46
CA PRO A 81 -26.91 -15.66 -29.54
C PRO A 81 -26.50 -16.27 -30.90
N SER A 82 -27.50 -16.47 -31.75
CA SER A 82 -27.47 -17.02 -33.11
C SER A 82 -26.84 -16.09 -34.15
#